data_AF-A0A8I2E7G8-F1
#
_entry.id   AF-A0A8I2E7G8-F1
#
_cell.length_a   1.000
_cell.length_b   1.000
_cell.length_c   1.000
_cell.angle_alpha   90.00
_cell.angle_beta   90.00
_cell.angle_gamma   90.00
#
_symmetry.space_group_name_H-M   'P 1'
#
loop_
_entity.id
_entity.type
_entity.pdbx_description
1 polymer ?
#
loop_
_entity_poly.entity_id
_entity_poly.type
_entity_poly.pdbx_seq_one_letter_code
_entity_poly.pdbx_strand_id
1 'polypeptide(L)'
;MARIRVSVLGPARLEVDGVPARLTPLTTRLLVRLVAADGEPVPVRRLHRDVWALDGELPHAAQRHRNEVQKRVLELRRALDPAQRGDGARVLRTEQLLAGPAPETAYRLVLEPDELDCAEFTDLVDSALLAAPASAADRLAAALALVRGRPLAEAGDEDFARPLVRRLTALYETARRQLIRSRMDLGRHDLALPVAERMARERPDDQDVAELLGALRARLRERHGRELLRQSFPGGGDLVVVRGDLFDQEDANLVVGFTDTFDTATEQDLVISRESVQGQLVERLFGGERKQLDDRIQAGLRAVRPLRTERVQDKPRGRRVRYPLGTTVPLTVAGRRVFAVAYSRLGNDLVARSGPADLRASLDTLWPAVARYGMYRPVAIPLIGSGLARIVELDRTRLLLMIVESFAEHCRRDPATAPELRIVIRPADLERTDLSALGTYLRTARLPGSRTGPGPGNGTSADVGASTGSEDTGAGDSGGAYGRR
;
A
#
# COMPACT_ATOMS: atom_id res chain seq x y z
N MET A 1 -33.18 -20.88 16.79
CA MET A 1 -33.74 -20.27 15.57
C MET A 1 -32.83 -20.62 14.42
N ALA A 2 -33.39 -20.92 13.25
CA ALA A 2 -32.57 -21.11 12.05
C ALA A 2 -31.87 -19.78 11.68
N ARG A 3 -30.62 -19.85 11.23
CA ARG A 3 -29.87 -18.67 10.76
C ARG A 3 -30.23 -18.43 9.29
N ILE A 4 -31.05 -17.42 9.03
CA ILE A 4 -31.55 -17.11 7.69
C ILE A 4 -30.68 -16.02 7.08
N ARG A 5 -30.38 -16.13 5.79
CA ARG A 5 -29.75 -15.04 5.03
C ARG A 5 -30.40 -14.90 3.67
N VAL A 6 -30.98 -13.73 3.45
CA VAL A 6 -31.53 -13.28 2.18
C VAL A 6 -30.54 -12.32 1.54
N SER A 7 -30.25 -12.59 0.28
CA SER A 7 -29.26 -11.89 -0.51
C SER A 7 -29.95 -11.29 -1.73
N VAL A 8 -29.93 -9.98 -1.91
CA VAL A 8 -30.57 -9.26 -3.03
C VAL A 8 -29.67 -8.20 -3.67
N LEU A 9 -28.44 -7.98 -3.20
CA LEU A 9 -27.47 -7.09 -3.86
C LEU A 9 -26.78 -7.76 -5.07
N GLY A 10 -27.60 -8.31 -5.96
CA GLY A 10 -27.21 -9.21 -7.06
C GLY A 10 -28.34 -10.20 -7.34
N PRO A 11 -28.04 -11.35 -7.97
CA PRO A 11 -29.01 -12.44 -8.09
C PRO A 11 -29.50 -12.89 -6.70
N ALA A 12 -30.82 -12.97 -6.54
CA ALA A 12 -31.44 -13.27 -5.27
C ALA A 12 -31.10 -14.68 -4.79
N ARG A 13 -30.68 -14.78 -3.53
CA ARG A 13 -30.37 -16.06 -2.88
C ARG A 13 -31.00 -16.12 -1.50
N LEU A 14 -31.37 -17.33 -1.11
CA LEU A 14 -31.79 -17.67 0.24
C LEU A 14 -30.84 -18.74 0.77
N GLU A 15 -30.30 -18.51 1.96
CA GLU A 15 -29.51 -19.49 2.70
C GLU A 15 -30.14 -19.70 4.07
N VAL A 16 -30.18 -20.94 4.53
CA VAL A 16 -30.69 -21.32 5.86
C VAL A 16 -29.66 -22.22 6.53
N ASP A 17 -29.22 -21.85 7.73
CA ASP A 17 -28.14 -22.51 8.47
C ASP A 17 -26.85 -22.67 7.62
N GLY A 18 -26.58 -21.68 6.75
CA GLY A 18 -25.44 -21.67 5.83
C GLY A 18 -25.60 -22.53 4.56
N VAL A 19 -26.76 -23.17 4.37
CA VAL A 19 -27.04 -24.01 3.20
C VAL A 19 -27.93 -23.25 2.20
N PRO A 20 -27.54 -23.15 0.92
CA PRO A 20 -28.37 -22.52 -0.11
C PRO A 20 -29.70 -23.26 -0.32
N ALA A 21 -30.81 -22.54 -0.16
CA ALA A 21 -32.15 -23.03 -0.45
C ALA A 21 -32.51 -22.76 -1.92
N ARG A 22 -32.93 -23.82 -2.64
CA ARG A 22 -33.37 -23.69 -4.04
C ARG A 22 -34.80 -23.16 -4.10
N LEU A 23 -34.99 -22.05 -4.79
CA LEU A 23 -36.30 -21.46 -5.07
C LEU A 23 -36.61 -21.57 -6.57
N THR A 24 -37.88 -21.81 -6.93
CA THR A 24 -38.29 -21.69 -8.33
C THR A 24 -38.27 -20.22 -8.78
N PRO A 25 -38.15 -19.92 -10.09
CA PRO A 25 -38.04 -18.54 -10.58
C PRO A 25 -39.15 -17.60 -10.08
N LEU A 26 -40.41 -18.07 -10.07
CA LEU A 26 -41.55 -17.30 -9.55
C LEU A 26 -41.49 -17.11 -8.03
N THR A 27 -40.98 -18.09 -7.27
CA THR A 27 -40.79 -17.95 -5.82
C THR A 27 -39.66 -16.98 -5.50
N THR A 28 -38.57 -16.97 -6.28
CA THR A 28 -37.50 -15.97 -6.17
C THR A 28 -38.03 -14.57 -6.45
N ARG A 29 -38.85 -14.41 -7.50
CA ARG A 29 -39.51 -13.12 -7.80
C ARG A 29 -40.49 -12.68 -6.70
N LEU A 30 -41.23 -13.61 -6.10
CA LEU A 30 -42.06 -13.35 -4.92
C LEU A 30 -41.23 -12.84 -3.73
N LEU A 31 -40.10 -13.49 -3.43
CA LEU A 31 -39.18 -13.06 -2.37
C LEU A 31 -38.65 -11.65 -2.64
N VAL A 32 -38.16 -11.39 -3.86
CA VAL A 32 -37.69 -10.05 -4.28
C VAL A 32 -38.79 -9.00 -4.16
N ARG A 33 -40.03 -9.33 -4.53
CA ARG A 33 -41.17 -8.43 -4.36
C ARG A 33 -41.46 -8.09 -2.90
N LEU A 34 -41.35 -9.07 -2.01
CA LEU A 34 -41.55 -8.87 -0.57
C LEU A 34 -40.39 -8.06 0.04
N VAL A 35 -39.14 -8.29 -0.38
CA VAL A 35 -37.99 -7.46 0.01
C VAL A 35 -38.17 -6.01 -0.45
N ALA A 36 -38.64 -5.80 -1.68
CA ALA A 36 -38.96 -4.47 -2.21
C ALA A 36 -40.12 -3.76 -1.49
N ALA A 37 -40.89 -4.47 -0.68
CA ALA A 37 -41.90 -3.87 0.19
C ALA A 37 -41.29 -3.23 1.46
N ASP A 38 -39.99 -3.39 1.71
CA ASP A 38 -39.25 -2.78 2.82
C ASP A 38 -39.92 -3.00 4.19
N GLY A 39 -40.41 -4.22 4.40
CA GLY A 39 -41.10 -4.61 5.63
C GLY A 39 -42.59 -4.29 5.66
N GLU A 40 -43.20 -3.73 4.62
CA GLU A 40 -44.66 -3.52 4.54
C GLU A 40 -45.41 -4.80 4.10
N PRO A 41 -46.63 -5.05 4.61
CA PRO A 41 -47.47 -6.16 4.14
C PRO A 41 -47.95 -5.92 2.70
N VAL A 42 -47.82 -6.95 1.85
CA VAL A 42 -48.25 -6.88 0.45
C VAL A 42 -49.52 -7.73 0.24
N PRO A 43 -50.64 -7.13 -0.22
CA PRO A 43 -51.87 -7.86 -0.47
C PRO A 43 -51.72 -8.91 -1.58
N VAL A 44 -52.49 -10.00 -1.49
CA VAL A 44 -52.45 -11.11 -2.46
C VAL A 44 -52.69 -10.66 -3.89
N ARG A 45 -53.63 -9.75 -4.14
CA ARG A 45 -53.89 -9.25 -5.50
C ARG A 45 -52.66 -8.56 -6.08
N ARG A 46 -51.98 -7.74 -5.28
CA ARG A 46 -50.77 -7.02 -5.68
C ARG A 46 -49.59 -7.97 -5.89
N LEU A 47 -49.42 -8.99 -5.03
CA LEU A 47 -48.41 -10.03 -5.23
C LEU A 47 -48.63 -10.81 -6.52
N HIS A 48 -49.87 -11.18 -6.85
CA HIS A 48 -50.18 -11.88 -8.09
C HIS A 48 -49.81 -11.04 -9.31
N ARG A 49 -50.27 -9.78 -9.36
CA ARG A 49 -49.96 -8.87 -10.46
C ARG A 49 -48.45 -8.68 -10.65
N ASP A 50 -47.75 -8.34 -9.57
CA ASP A 50 -46.34 -7.94 -9.63
C ASP A 50 -45.40 -9.15 -9.90
N VAL A 51 -45.77 -10.37 -9.47
CA VAL A 51 -44.95 -11.59 -9.67
C VAL A 51 -45.20 -12.26 -11.02
N TRP A 52 -46.44 -12.23 -11.54
CA TRP A 52 -46.79 -12.83 -12.83
C TRP A 52 -46.76 -11.85 -14.01
N ALA A 53 -46.49 -10.56 -13.77
CA ALA A 53 -46.41 -9.51 -14.80
C ALA A 53 -47.68 -9.44 -15.69
N LEU A 54 -48.86 -9.49 -15.06
CA LEU A 54 -50.14 -9.46 -15.77
C LEU A 54 -50.73 -8.05 -15.80
N ASP A 55 -51.05 -7.57 -16.99
CA ASP A 55 -51.81 -6.34 -17.21
C ASP A 55 -53.31 -6.65 -17.28
N GLY A 56 -54.10 -5.98 -16.43
CA GLY A 56 -55.58 -6.06 -16.42
C GLY A 56 -56.18 -7.13 -15.48
N GLU A 57 -57.30 -6.79 -14.84
CA GLU A 57 -58.05 -7.72 -13.97
C GLU A 57 -59.17 -8.44 -14.73
N LEU A 58 -59.21 -9.77 -14.64
CA LEU A 58 -60.39 -10.56 -14.95
C LEU A 58 -61.05 -11.01 -13.63
N PRO A 59 -62.24 -10.50 -13.25
CA PRO A 59 -62.89 -10.77 -11.96
C PRO A 59 -63.10 -12.26 -11.67
N HIS A 60 -63.31 -13.08 -12.69
CA HIS A 60 -63.57 -14.52 -12.57
C HIS A 60 -62.33 -15.37 -12.23
N ALA A 61 -61.12 -14.80 -12.27
CA ALA A 61 -59.87 -15.51 -11.98
C ALA A 61 -59.34 -15.29 -10.54
N ALA A 62 -60.03 -14.49 -9.72
CA ALA A 62 -59.54 -14.08 -8.39
C ALA A 62 -59.19 -15.24 -7.45
N GLN A 63 -59.99 -16.31 -7.44
CA GLN A 63 -59.71 -17.48 -6.60
C GLN A 63 -58.47 -18.26 -7.09
N ARG A 64 -58.31 -18.37 -8.42
CA ARG A 64 -57.13 -19.01 -9.02
C ARG A 64 -55.85 -18.22 -8.70
N HIS A 65 -55.90 -16.90 -8.84
CA HIS A 65 -54.79 -16.00 -8.52
C HIS A 65 -54.37 -16.12 -7.06
N ARG A 66 -55.35 -16.19 -6.13
CA ARG A 66 -55.08 -16.45 -4.70
C ARG A 66 -54.38 -17.79 -4.49
N ASN A 67 -54.86 -18.86 -5.11
CA ASN A 67 -54.26 -20.19 -4.98
C ASN A 67 -52.81 -20.21 -5.52
N GLU A 68 -52.54 -19.51 -6.62
CA GLU A 68 -51.19 -19.39 -7.21
C GLU A 68 -50.21 -18.68 -6.26
N VAL A 69 -50.61 -17.56 -5.65
CA VAL A 69 -49.81 -16.86 -4.63
C VAL A 69 -49.59 -17.75 -3.41
N GLN A 70 -50.64 -18.37 -2.88
CA GLN A 70 -50.55 -19.25 -1.71
C GLN A 70 -49.59 -20.43 -1.93
N LYS A 71 -49.57 -20.99 -3.15
CA LYS A 71 -48.62 -22.05 -3.52
C LYS A 71 -47.16 -21.58 -3.44
N ARG A 72 -46.86 -20.38 -3.95
CA ARG A 72 -45.51 -19.78 -3.90
C ARG A 72 -45.11 -19.38 -2.48
N VAL A 73 -46.05 -18.86 -1.69
CA VAL A 73 -45.85 -18.57 -0.26
C VAL A 73 -45.53 -19.85 0.52
N LEU A 74 -46.27 -20.94 0.27
CA LEU A 74 -46.00 -22.23 0.92
C LEU A 74 -44.61 -22.77 0.54
N GLU A 75 -44.22 -22.64 -0.71
CA GLU A 75 -42.88 -23.01 -1.20
C GLU A 75 -41.78 -22.20 -0.50
N LEU A 76 -41.96 -20.87 -0.41
CA LEU A 76 -41.02 -19.99 0.28
C LEU A 76 -40.94 -20.31 1.79
N ARG A 77 -42.07 -20.57 2.46
CA ARG A 77 -42.09 -20.97 3.87
C ARG A 77 -41.32 -22.27 4.12
N ARG A 78 -41.48 -23.26 3.25
CA ARG A 78 -40.74 -24.53 3.35
C ARG A 78 -39.24 -24.33 3.13
N ALA A 79 -38.86 -23.42 2.23
CA ALA A 79 -37.47 -23.08 1.98
C ALA A 79 -36.83 -22.31 3.16
N LEU A 80 -37.59 -21.44 3.83
CA LEU A 80 -37.18 -20.69 5.02
C LEU A 80 -37.07 -21.57 6.28
N ASP A 81 -37.81 -22.69 6.31
CA ASP A 81 -37.90 -23.57 7.47
C ASP A 81 -37.85 -25.06 7.09
N PRO A 82 -36.70 -25.52 6.58
CA PRO A 82 -36.52 -26.92 6.17
C PRO A 82 -36.63 -27.89 7.34
N ALA A 83 -36.29 -27.44 8.56
CA ALA A 83 -36.37 -28.22 9.79
C ALA A 83 -37.76 -28.17 10.46
N GLN A 84 -38.73 -27.42 9.89
CA GLN A 84 -40.10 -27.28 10.39
C GLN A 84 -40.18 -26.83 11.87
N ARG A 85 -39.34 -25.88 12.26
CA ARG A 85 -39.25 -25.32 13.63
C ARG A 85 -40.23 -24.17 13.87
N GLY A 86 -41.01 -23.77 12.86
CA GLY A 86 -41.93 -22.64 12.90
C GLY A 86 -41.35 -21.33 12.36
N ASP A 87 -40.08 -21.33 11.93
CA ASP A 87 -39.39 -20.14 11.42
C ASP A 87 -40.05 -19.58 10.14
N GLY A 88 -40.63 -20.45 9.30
CA GLY A 88 -41.22 -20.03 8.02
C GLY A 88 -42.44 -19.13 8.19
N ALA A 89 -43.29 -19.41 9.19
CA ALA A 89 -44.44 -18.57 9.50
C ALA A 89 -44.07 -17.31 10.29
N ARG A 90 -42.99 -17.36 11.06
CA ARG A 90 -42.42 -16.22 11.79
C ARG A 90 -41.87 -15.16 10.83
N VAL A 91 -41.12 -15.62 9.83
CA VAL A 91 -40.41 -14.78 8.83
C VAL A 91 -41.34 -14.33 7.73
N LEU A 92 -42.22 -15.20 7.22
CA LEU A 92 -43.24 -14.83 6.24
C LEU A 92 -44.62 -14.86 6.88
N ARG A 93 -45.02 -13.72 7.46
CA ARG A 93 -46.28 -13.57 8.21
C ARG A 93 -47.46 -13.40 7.27
N THR A 94 -48.59 -14.02 7.63
CA THR A 94 -49.89 -13.72 7.03
C THR A 94 -50.57 -12.63 7.85
N GLU A 95 -51.03 -11.56 7.21
CA GLU A 95 -51.78 -10.47 7.84
C GLU A 95 -53.13 -10.26 7.13
N GLN A 96 -54.07 -9.61 7.81
CA GLN A 96 -55.36 -9.20 7.22
C GLN A 96 -55.38 -7.68 7.13
N LEU A 97 -55.42 -7.15 5.91
CA LEU A 97 -55.54 -5.72 5.66
C LEU A 97 -57.01 -5.34 5.62
N LEU A 98 -57.38 -4.35 6.44
CA LEU A 98 -58.76 -3.85 6.56
C LEU A 98 -59.00 -2.58 5.71
N ALA A 99 -58.00 -2.13 4.94
CA ALA A 99 -58.00 -0.86 4.22
C ALA A 99 -58.87 -0.83 2.94
N GLY A 100 -59.91 -1.66 2.85
CA GLY A 100 -60.77 -1.78 1.67
C GLY A 100 -62.18 -2.28 1.98
N PRO A 101 -63.05 -2.45 0.97
CA PRO A 101 -64.45 -2.86 1.16
C PRO A 101 -64.61 -4.29 1.71
N ALA A 102 -63.55 -5.10 1.68
CA ALA A 102 -63.49 -6.42 2.31
C ALA A 102 -62.07 -6.68 2.84
N PRO A 103 -61.91 -7.48 3.92
CA PRO A 103 -60.59 -7.90 4.39
C PRO A 103 -59.79 -8.57 3.28
N GLU A 104 -58.55 -8.14 3.09
CA GLU A 104 -57.64 -8.74 2.13
C GLU A 104 -56.45 -9.40 2.83
N THR A 105 -56.23 -10.68 2.56
CA THR A 105 -55.02 -11.38 3.01
C THR A 105 -53.78 -10.74 2.38
N ALA A 106 -52.78 -10.47 3.22
CA ALA A 106 -51.48 -9.95 2.83
C ALA A 106 -50.36 -10.78 3.42
N TYR A 107 -49.17 -10.65 2.83
CA TYR A 107 -47.96 -11.29 3.32
C TYR A 107 -46.87 -10.26 3.61
N ARG A 108 -46.23 -10.40 4.76
CA ARG A 108 -45.14 -9.54 5.22
C ARG A 108 -43.89 -10.38 5.45
N LEU A 109 -42.77 -9.94 4.87
CA LEU A 109 -41.46 -10.51 5.16
C LEU A 109 -40.85 -9.76 6.35
N VAL A 110 -40.47 -10.51 7.39
CA VAL A 110 -39.89 -10.01 8.63
C VAL A 110 -38.55 -10.68 8.82
N LEU A 111 -37.49 -9.90 8.62
CA LEU A 111 -36.09 -10.30 8.76
C LEU A 111 -35.40 -9.35 9.74
N GLU A 112 -34.46 -9.87 10.51
CA GLU A 112 -33.53 -9.04 11.29
C GLU A 112 -32.52 -8.34 10.35
N PRO A 113 -31.92 -7.20 10.74
CA PRO A 113 -31.01 -6.44 9.87
C PRO A 113 -29.82 -7.25 9.31
N ASP A 114 -29.31 -8.23 10.05
CA ASP A 114 -28.19 -9.11 9.65
C ASP A 114 -28.63 -10.31 8.79
N GLU A 115 -29.93 -10.58 8.72
CA GLU A 115 -30.53 -11.61 7.86
C GLU A 115 -30.75 -11.11 6.42
N LEU A 116 -30.60 -9.81 6.13
CA LEU A 116 -30.81 -9.22 4.80
C LEU A 116 -29.59 -8.40 4.35
N ASP A 117 -28.93 -8.82 3.27
CA ASP A 117 -27.68 -8.18 2.82
C ASP A 117 -27.82 -6.69 2.46
N CYS A 118 -28.97 -6.25 1.94
CA CYS A 118 -29.20 -4.84 1.65
C CYS A 118 -29.47 -3.98 2.90
N ALA A 119 -29.98 -4.57 3.98
CA ALA A 119 -30.10 -3.90 5.27
C ALA A 119 -28.71 -3.78 5.91
N GLU A 120 -27.96 -4.88 5.99
CA GLU A 120 -26.57 -4.91 6.46
C GLU A 120 -25.69 -3.92 5.68
N PHE A 121 -25.82 -3.87 4.35
CA PHE A 121 -25.12 -2.91 3.50
C PHE A 121 -25.45 -1.47 3.88
N THR A 122 -26.72 -1.17 4.13
CA THR A 122 -27.16 0.18 4.51
C THR A 122 -26.57 0.58 5.85
N ASP A 123 -26.66 -0.28 6.85
CA ASP A 123 -26.12 -0.05 8.19
C ASP A 123 -24.59 0.13 8.18
N LEU A 124 -23.86 -0.64 7.37
CA LEU A 124 -22.41 -0.49 7.23
C LEU A 124 -22.03 0.85 6.59
N VAL A 125 -22.78 1.29 5.58
CA VAL A 125 -22.51 2.59 4.93
C VAL A 125 -22.85 3.75 5.88
N ASP A 126 -24.00 3.71 6.54
CA ASP A 126 -24.42 4.77 7.47
C ASP A 126 -23.51 4.85 8.69
N SER A 127 -23.13 3.71 9.28
CA SER A 127 -22.18 3.67 10.38
C SER A 127 -20.76 4.09 9.98
N ALA A 128 -20.40 4.03 8.70
CA ALA A 128 -19.12 4.54 8.21
C ALA A 128 -19.07 6.07 8.16
N LEU A 129 -20.21 6.75 7.96
CA LEU A 129 -20.26 8.22 7.85
C LEU A 129 -19.82 8.94 9.13
N LEU A 130 -20.03 8.31 10.29
CA LEU A 130 -19.65 8.86 11.60
C LEU A 130 -18.36 8.25 12.15
N ALA A 131 -17.69 7.40 11.37
CA ALA A 131 -16.50 6.67 11.81
C ALA A 131 -15.21 7.45 11.53
N ALA A 132 -14.16 7.18 12.32
CA ALA A 132 -12.81 7.62 11.98
C ALA A 132 -12.35 6.99 10.64
N PRO A 133 -11.44 7.62 9.87
CA PRO A 133 -11.13 7.21 8.50
C PRO A 133 -10.74 5.74 8.31
N ALA A 134 -10.00 5.15 9.26
CA ALA A 134 -9.63 3.72 9.20
C ALA A 134 -10.85 2.80 9.35
N SER A 135 -11.67 3.04 10.37
CA SER A 135 -12.91 2.27 10.59
C SER A 135 -13.93 2.50 9.49
N ALA A 136 -14.02 3.72 8.93
CA ALA A 136 -14.85 4.02 7.78
C ALA A 136 -14.40 3.20 6.56
N ALA A 137 -13.09 3.17 6.26
CA ALA A 137 -12.55 2.40 5.15
C ALA A 137 -12.84 0.89 5.28
N ASP A 138 -12.70 0.32 6.47
CA ASP A 138 -12.99 -1.11 6.71
C ASP A 138 -14.48 -1.42 6.54
N ARG A 139 -15.36 -0.61 7.14
CA ARG A 139 -16.83 -0.78 7.02
C ARG A 139 -17.32 -0.63 5.58
N LEU A 140 -16.81 0.37 4.86
CA LEU A 140 -17.15 0.59 3.45
C LEU A 140 -16.63 -0.53 2.55
N ALA A 141 -15.43 -1.07 2.83
CA ALA A 141 -14.91 -2.23 2.12
C ALA A 141 -15.77 -3.48 2.35
N ALA A 142 -16.19 -3.72 3.60
CA ALA A 142 -17.11 -4.81 3.93
C ALA A 142 -18.48 -4.64 3.23
N ALA A 143 -19.04 -3.42 3.26
CA ALA A 143 -20.29 -3.11 2.59
C ALA A 143 -20.22 -3.40 1.08
N LEU A 144 -19.18 -2.87 0.40
CA LEU A 144 -19.03 -3.05 -1.04
C LEU A 144 -18.78 -4.52 -1.44
N ALA A 145 -18.26 -5.36 -0.53
CA ALA A 145 -18.09 -6.79 -0.79
C ALA A 145 -19.42 -7.58 -0.81
N LEU A 146 -20.49 -7.04 -0.22
CA LEU A 146 -21.84 -7.64 -0.29
C LEU A 146 -22.46 -7.54 -1.69
N VAL A 147 -22.04 -6.53 -2.47
CA VAL A 147 -22.59 -6.24 -3.80
C VAL A 147 -21.97 -7.16 -4.85
N ARG A 148 -22.81 -8.04 -5.41
CA ARG A 148 -22.46 -9.06 -6.41
C ARG A 148 -23.00 -8.75 -7.81
N GLY A 149 -23.84 -7.73 -7.94
CA GLY A 149 -24.42 -7.32 -9.21
C GLY A 149 -25.54 -6.30 -9.04
N ARG A 150 -26.42 -6.20 -10.03
CA ARG A 150 -27.60 -5.34 -9.98
C ARG A 150 -28.50 -5.74 -8.78
N PRO A 151 -28.85 -4.82 -7.88
CA PRO A 151 -29.80 -5.11 -6.81
C PRO A 151 -31.14 -5.59 -7.35
N LEU A 152 -31.75 -6.56 -6.68
CA LEU A 152 -33.05 -7.16 -7.04
C LEU A 152 -33.07 -7.65 -8.50
N ALA A 153 -32.05 -8.39 -8.93
CA ALA A 153 -31.85 -8.74 -10.34
C ALA A 153 -33.07 -9.40 -10.99
N GLU A 154 -33.80 -10.25 -10.24
CA GLU A 154 -34.99 -10.98 -10.70
C GLU A 154 -36.24 -10.10 -10.86
N ALA A 155 -36.23 -8.87 -10.36
CA ALA A 155 -37.30 -7.90 -10.63
C ALA A 155 -37.17 -7.25 -12.01
N GLY A 156 -36.00 -7.29 -12.67
CA GLY A 156 -35.81 -6.53 -13.91
C GLY A 156 -36.15 -5.05 -13.73
N ASP A 157 -36.98 -4.48 -14.61
CA ASP A 157 -37.35 -3.06 -14.63
C ASP A 157 -38.73 -2.75 -14.04
N GLU A 158 -39.30 -3.70 -13.29
CA GLU A 158 -40.62 -3.63 -12.66
C GLU A 158 -40.77 -2.44 -11.71
N ASP A 159 -41.94 -1.78 -11.77
CA ASP A 159 -42.20 -0.53 -11.04
C ASP A 159 -42.07 -0.69 -9.52
N PHE A 160 -42.44 -1.85 -8.97
CA PHE A 160 -42.35 -2.09 -7.53
C PHE A 160 -40.91 -2.10 -7.02
N ALA A 161 -39.93 -2.45 -7.85
CA ALA A 161 -38.53 -2.55 -7.46
C ALA A 161 -37.77 -1.23 -7.66
N ARG A 162 -38.24 -0.37 -8.58
CA ARG A 162 -37.57 0.88 -8.95
C ARG A 162 -37.17 1.75 -7.74
N PRO A 163 -38.02 1.99 -6.72
CA PRO A 163 -37.63 2.82 -5.58
C PRO A 163 -36.44 2.24 -4.80
N LEU A 164 -36.49 0.95 -4.47
CA LEU A 164 -35.43 0.29 -3.70
C LEU A 164 -34.15 0.15 -4.52
N VAL A 165 -34.24 -0.23 -5.81
CA VAL A 165 -33.07 -0.28 -6.70
C VAL A 165 -32.41 1.10 -6.78
N ARG A 166 -33.18 2.18 -7.00
CA ARG A 166 -32.62 3.54 -7.05
C ARG A 166 -31.92 3.93 -5.74
N ARG A 167 -32.52 3.63 -4.58
CA ARG A 167 -31.93 3.87 -3.26
C ARG A 167 -30.60 3.13 -3.10
N LEU A 168 -30.58 1.82 -3.36
CA LEU A 168 -29.39 0.98 -3.20
C LEU A 168 -28.28 1.35 -4.19
N THR A 169 -28.63 1.68 -5.43
CA THR A 169 -27.64 2.17 -6.42
C THR A 169 -27.04 3.49 -5.98
N ALA A 170 -27.83 4.45 -5.49
CA ALA A 170 -27.31 5.72 -4.99
C ALA A 170 -26.37 5.53 -3.78
N LEU A 171 -26.72 4.60 -2.88
CA LEU A 171 -25.92 4.28 -1.71
C LEU A 171 -24.61 3.56 -2.07
N TYR A 172 -24.64 2.64 -3.02
CA TYR A 172 -23.44 1.99 -3.60
C TYR A 172 -22.43 3.01 -4.12
N GLU A 173 -22.89 4.02 -4.85
CA GLU A 173 -22.01 5.06 -5.36
C GLU A 173 -21.44 5.97 -4.27
N THR A 174 -22.27 6.28 -3.27
CA THR A 174 -21.83 7.04 -2.10
C THR A 174 -20.76 6.28 -1.34
N ALA A 175 -20.94 4.97 -1.13
CA ALA A 175 -19.98 4.12 -0.45
C ALA A 175 -18.63 4.06 -1.17
N ARG A 176 -18.62 3.95 -2.51
CA ARG A 176 -17.37 3.95 -3.30
C ARG A 176 -16.63 5.28 -3.20
N ARG A 177 -17.34 6.41 -3.34
CA ARG A 177 -16.75 7.75 -3.18
C ARG A 177 -16.15 7.94 -1.78
N GLN A 178 -16.89 7.55 -0.75
CA GLN A 178 -16.40 7.67 0.63
C GLN A 178 -15.23 6.73 0.94
N LEU A 179 -15.17 5.55 0.32
CA LEU A 179 -14.03 4.65 0.46
C LEU A 179 -12.77 5.26 -0.16
N ILE A 180 -12.89 5.89 -1.33
CA ILE A 180 -11.78 6.61 -1.98
C ILE A 180 -11.30 7.74 -1.05
N ARG A 181 -12.21 8.58 -0.55
CA ARG A 181 -11.89 9.69 0.36
C ARG A 181 -11.20 9.20 1.63
N SER A 182 -11.78 8.21 2.31
CA SER A 182 -11.21 7.64 3.54
C SER A 182 -9.79 7.08 3.32
N ARG A 183 -9.55 6.42 2.19
CA ARG A 183 -8.21 5.92 1.83
C ARG A 183 -7.22 7.03 1.52
N MET A 184 -7.67 8.10 0.86
CA MET A 184 -6.84 9.29 0.61
C MET A 184 -6.45 9.99 1.92
N ASP A 185 -7.37 10.12 2.87
CA ASP A 185 -7.09 10.73 4.18
C ASP A 185 -6.09 9.91 5.00
N LEU A 186 -6.09 8.59 4.83
CA LEU A 186 -5.10 7.66 5.42
C LEU A 186 -3.77 7.62 4.65
N GLY A 187 -3.60 8.42 3.59
CA GLY A 187 -2.40 8.39 2.74
C GLY A 187 -2.29 7.16 1.83
N ARG A 188 -3.28 6.25 1.83
CA ARG A 188 -3.32 4.98 1.06
C ARG A 188 -3.88 5.18 -0.35
N HIS A 189 -3.26 6.08 -1.10
CA HIS A 189 -3.68 6.50 -2.45
C HIS A 189 -3.62 5.34 -3.47
N ASP A 190 -2.67 4.42 -3.29
CA ASP A 190 -2.51 3.17 -4.05
C ASP A 190 -3.74 2.26 -3.95
N LEU A 191 -4.35 2.16 -2.76
CA LEU A 191 -5.58 1.40 -2.57
C LEU A 191 -6.82 2.14 -3.07
N ALA A 192 -6.77 3.47 -3.15
CA ALA A 192 -7.88 4.29 -3.66
C ALA A 192 -7.98 4.24 -5.19
N LEU A 193 -6.84 4.15 -5.89
CA LEU A 193 -6.75 4.29 -7.34
C LEU A 193 -7.58 3.23 -8.10
N PRO A 194 -7.49 1.92 -7.82
CA PRO A 194 -8.26 0.92 -8.55
C PRO A 194 -9.78 1.09 -8.42
N VAL A 195 -10.24 1.64 -7.28
CA VAL A 195 -11.67 1.91 -7.04
C VAL A 195 -12.12 3.09 -7.90
N ALA A 196 -11.35 4.19 -7.90
CA ALA A 196 -11.62 5.38 -8.71
C ALA A 196 -11.57 5.08 -10.21
N GLU A 197 -10.59 4.31 -10.68
CA GLU A 197 -10.47 3.93 -12.09
C GLU A 197 -11.61 3.02 -12.55
N ARG A 198 -12.10 2.13 -11.68
CA ARG A 198 -13.29 1.34 -11.98
C ARG A 198 -14.53 2.23 -12.09
N MET A 199 -14.72 3.17 -11.17
CA MET A 199 -15.83 4.13 -11.23
C MET A 199 -15.80 4.93 -12.54
N ALA A 200 -14.63 5.47 -12.92
CA ALA A 200 -14.49 6.25 -14.15
C ALA A 200 -14.75 5.43 -15.42
N ARG A 201 -14.36 4.14 -15.43
CA ARG A 201 -14.67 3.24 -16.56
C ARG A 201 -16.16 2.93 -16.68
N GLU A 202 -16.85 2.78 -15.56
CA GLU A 202 -18.30 2.52 -15.54
C GLU A 202 -19.11 3.79 -15.87
N ARG A 203 -18.51 4.98 -15.75
CA ARG A 203 -19.15 6.29 -15.93
C ARG A 203 -18.20 7.30 -16.60
N PRO A 204 -17.91 7.14 -17.89
CA PRO A 204 -16.97 8.02 -18.58
C PRO A 204 -17.42 9.49 -18.61
N ASP A 205 -18.73 9.76 -18.57
CA ASP A 205 -19.31 11.10 -18.67
C ASP A 205 -19.62 11.77 -17.32
N ASP A 206 -19.28 11.12 -16.19
CA ASP A 206 -19.54 11.65 -14.85
C ASP A 206 -18.37 12.57 -14.42
N GLN A 207 -18.61 13.89 -14.48
CA GLN A 207 -17.60 14.90 -14.19
C GLN A 207 -17.06 14.81 -12.76
N ASP A 208 -17.91 14.51 -11.76
CA ASP A 208 -17.48 14.38 -10.37
C ASP A 208 -16.49 13.21 -10.18
N VAL A 209 -16.73 12.10 -10.91
CA VAL A 209 -15.83 10.94 -10.89
C VAL A 209 -14.51 11.25 -11.60
N ALA A 210 -14.56 11.99 -12.71
CA ALA A 210 -13.36 12.43 -13.43
C ALA A 210 -12.49 13.37 -12.57
N GLU A 211 -13.11 14.33 -11.87
CA GLU A 211 -12.43 15.25 -10.95
C GLU A 211 -11.81 14.50 -9.77
N LEU A 212 -12.54 13.57 -9.15
CA LEU A 212 -12.03 12.74 -8.06
C LEU A 212 -10.80 11.91 -8.48
N LEU A 213 -10.86 11.25 -9.64
CA LEU A 213 -9.73 10.50 -10.20
C LEU A 213 -8.56 11.42 -10.56
N GLY A 214 -8.85 12.60 -11.09
CA GLY A 214 -7.87 13.64 -11.42
C GLY A 214 -7.11 14.11 -10.17
N ALA A 215 -7.82 14.43 -9.09
CA ALA A 215 -7.24 14.84 -7.81
C ALA A 215 -6.38 13.73 -7.19
N LEU A 216 -6.86 12.48 -7.22
CA LEU A 216 -6.11 11.33 -6.74
C LEU A 216 -4.82 11.12 -7.54
N ARG A 217 -4.89 11.20 -8.88
CA ARG A 217 -3.71 11.12 -9.76
C ARG A 217 -2.76 12.30 -9.54
N ALA A 218 -3.27 13.50 -9.31
CA ALA A 218 -2.45 14.67 -9.00
C ALA A 218 -1.67 14.48 -7.69
N ARG A 219 -2.31 14.00 -6.62
CA ARG A 219 -1.62 13.68 -5.36
C ARG A 219 -0.59 12.56 -5.51
N LEU A 220 -0.92 11.51 -6.26
CA LEU A 220 0.05 10.46 -6.61
C LEU A 220 1.23 11.06 -7.39
N ARG A 221 0.99 11.92 -8.38
CA ARG A 221 2.05 12.61 -9.12
C ARG A 221 2.83 13.61 -8.28
N GLU A 222 2.25 14.23 -7.27
CA GLU A 222 2.99 15.12 -6.36
C GLU A 222 3.92 14.31 -5.46
N ARG A 223 3.42 13.19 -4.92
CA ARG A 223 4.23 12.20 -4.18
C ARG A 223 5.35 11.61 -5.05
N HIS A 224 5.04 11.27 -6.30
CA HIS A 224 5.98 10.66 -7.26
C HIS A 224 6.77 11.68 -8.10
N GLY A 225 6.43 12.97 -8.05
CA GLY A 225 7.02 14.00 -8.90
C GLY A 225 8.44 14.36 -8.45
N ARG A 226 8.74 14.08 -7.19
CA ARG A 226 10.11 14.08 -6.64
C ARG A 226 10.66 12.66 -6.52
N GLU A 227 9.85 11.66 -6.22
CA GLU A 227 10.31 10.27 -6.04
C GLU A 227 10.47 9.55 -7.39
N LEU A 228 11.72 9.35 -7.80
CA LEU A 228 12.10 8.69 -9.05
C LEU A 228 12.06 7.17 -8.94
N LEU A 229 12.27 6.62 -7.74
CA LEU A 229 12.28 5.19 -7.45
C LEU A 229 12.00 4.96 -5.97
N ARG A 230 11.15 3.98 -5.64
CA ARG A 230 11.05 3.39 -4.29
C ARG A 230 11.03 1.87 -4.38
N GLN A 231 11.83 1.23 -3.55
CA GLN A 231 11.92 -0.22 -3.46
C GLN A 231 12.22 -0.63 -2.02
N SER A 232 11.58 -1.71 -1.55
CA SER A 232 11.98 -2.32 -0.27
C SER A 232 13.41 -2.81 -0.35
N PHE A 233 14.18 -2.50 0.69
CA PHE A 233 15.62 -2.67 0.70
C PHE A 233 16.04 -4.03 1.27
N PRO A 234 17.02 -4.74 0.68
CA PRO A 234 17.51 -5.99 1.25
C PRO A 234 18.14 -5.77 2.63
N GLY A 235 17.64 -6.47 3.66
CA GLY A 235 18.11 -6.33 5.05
C GLY A 235 17.27 -5.40 5.93
N GLY A 236 16.26 -4.71 5.38
CA GLY A 236 15.32 -3.87 6.13
C GLY A 236 15.23 -2.43 5.60
N GLY A 237 14.06 -1.80 5.77
CA GLY A 237 13.78 -0.43 5.34
C GLY A 237 13.46 -0.25 3.86
N ASP A 238 13.32 1.00 3.43
CA ASP A 238 13.07 1.41 2.05
C ASP A 238 14.29 2.11 1.42
N LEU A 239 14.54 1.88 0.13
CA LEU A 239 15.40 2.73 -0.69
C LEU A 239 14.53 3.63 -1.55
N VAL A 240 14.82 4.93 -1.47
CA VAL A 240 14.11 5.97 -2.21
C VAL A 240 15.11 6.81 -2.97
N VAL A 241 14.90 7.02 -4.26
CA VAL A 241 15.65 7.98 -5.06
C VAL A 241 14.74 9.16 -5.33
N VAL A 242 15.18 10.36 -4.99
CA VAL A 242 14.41 11.59 -5.20
C VAL A 242 15.18 12.59 -6.04
N ARG A 243 14.48 13.28 -6.95
CA ARG A 243 14.95 14.48 -7.62
C ARG A 243 14.71 15.68 -6.68
N GLY A 244 15.76 16.42 -6.32
CA GLY A 244 15.60 17.62 -5.51
C GLY A 244 16.87 18.14 -4.85
N ASP A 245 16.67 18.93 -3.79
CA ASP A 245 17.72 19.45 -2.90
C ASP A 245 17.80 18.61 -1.62
N LEU A 246 19.02 18.38 -1.14
CA LEU A 246 19.30 17.65 0.10
C LEU A 246 18.72 18.36 1.33
N PHE A 247 18.77 19.69 1.36
CA PHE A 247 18.38 20.45 2.55
C PHE A 247 16.86 20.52 2.74
N ASP A 248 16.09 20.34 1.66
CA ASP A 248 14.62 20.27 1.65
C ASP A 248 14.07 18.95 2.26
N GLN A 249 14.94 17.99 2.61
CA GLN A 249 14.53 16.70 3.20
C GLN A 249 14.32 16.78 4.72
N GLU A 250 13.41 17.64 5.18
CA GLU A 250 13.21 17.99 6.60
C GLU A 250 12.85 16.81 7.52
N ASP A 251 12.21 15.79 6.97
CA ASP A 251 11.80 14.57 7.68
C ASP A 251 12.96 13.58 7.89
N ALA A 252 14.12 13.79 7.24
CA ALA A 252 15.28 12.91 7.27
C ALA A 252 16.50 13.54 7.97
N ASN A 253 17.36 12.69 8.55
CA ASN A 253 18.74 13.04 8.83
C ASN A 253 19.51 13.24 7.53
N LEU A 254 20.56 14.06 7.53
CA LEU A 254 21.33 14.35 6.33
C LEU A 254 22.74 13.79 6.42
N VAL A 255 23.30 13.33 5.31
CA VAL A 255 24.72 13.06 5.15
C VAL A 255 25.34 14.18 4.32
N VAL A 256 26.36 14.83 4.86
CA VAL A 256 27.10 15.89 4.18
C VAL A 256 28.56 15.48 4.07
N GLY A 257 29.07 15.44 2.84
CA GLY A 257 30.47 15.15 2.58
C GLY A 257 31.39 16.31 2.95
N PHE A 258 32.49 16.00 3.62
CA PHE A 258 33.56 16.92 4.01
C PHE A 258 34.92 16.41 3.52
N THR A 259 35.91 17.30 3.59
CA THR A 259 37.31 16.93 3.48
C THR A 259 37.87 16.48 4.83
N ASP A 260 39.02 15.82 4.83
CA ASP A 260 39.77 15.35 6.00
C ASP A 260 40.15 16.45 7.02
N THR A 261 40.06 17.71 6.63
CA THR A 261 40.30 18.88 7.48
C THR A 261 39.02 19.55 8.01
N PHE A 262 37.85 19.11 7.54
CA PHE A 262 36.53 19.68 7.87
C PHE A 262 36.47 21.21 7.69
N ASP A 263 37.02 21.71 6.59
CA ASP A 263 36.95 23.14 6.25
C ASP A 263 35.51 23.59 5.94
N THR A 264 35.20 24.82 6.36
CA THR A 264 33.87 25.46 6.26
C THR A 264 33.96 26.91 5.78
N ALA A 265 35.18 27.43 5.57
CA ALA A 265 35.46 28.81 5.20
C ALA A 265 35.05 29.08 3.74
N THR A 266 34.03 29.90 3.56
CA THR A 266 33.44 30.25 2.26
C THR A 266 33.75 31.68 1.80
N GLU A 267 34.69 32.35 2.49
CA GLU A 267 35.13 33.69 2.12
C GLU A 267 35.80 33.65 0.73
N GLN A 268 35.25 34.44 -0.21
CA GLN A 268 35.72 34.56 -1.59
C GLN A 268 35.78 33.22 -2.37
N ASP A 269 35.07 32.19 -1.92
CA ASP A 269 35.10 30.83 -2.49
C ASP A 269 36.51 30.23 -2.62
N LEU A 270 37.44 30.65 -1.74
CA LEU A 270 38.85 30.27 -1.82
C LEU A 270 39.16 28.88 -1.25
N VAL A 271 38.53 28.52 -0.13
CA VAL A 271 38.77 27.22 0.54
C VAL A 271 37.60 26.28 0.29
N ILE A 272 36.38 26.75 0.53
CA ILE A 272 35.13 26.05 0.24
C ILE A 272 34.24 26.97 -0.60
N SER A 273 33.66 26.44 -1.67
CA SER A 273 32.67 27.18 -2.47
C SER A 273 31.34 27.29 -1.73
N ARG A 274 30.68 28.44 -1.78
CA ARG A 274 29.33 28.68 -1.24
C ARG A 274 28.27 27.77 -1.85
N GLU A 275 28.46 27.35 -3.11
CA GLU A 275 27.54 26.44 -3.82
C GLU A 275 27.75 24.96 -3.44
N SER A 276 28.85 24.64 -2.75
CA SER A 276 29.09 23.31 -2.23
C SER A 276 28.06 22.92 -1.17
N VAL A 277 27.90 21.63 -0.92
CA VAL A 277 26.99 21.14 0.13
C VAL A 277 27.42 21.66 1.51
N GLN A 278 28.73 21.83 1.76
CA GLN A 278 29.24 22.42 3.00
C GLN A 278 28.89 23.91 3.12
N GLY A 279 29.02 24.68 2.04
CA GLY A 279 28.62 26.08 2.01
C GLY A 279 27.12 26.25 2.22
N GLN A 280 26.32 25.44 1.53
CA GLN A 280 24.86 25.42 1.72
C GLN A 280 24.44 24.97 3.12
N LEU A 281 25.19 24.08 3.77
CA LEU A 281 24.93 23.70 5.16
C LEU A 281 25.02 24.91 6.10
N VAL A 282 26.05 25.75 5.93
CA VAL A 282 26.23 26.98 6.72
C VAL A 282 25.06 27.93 6.49
N GLU A 283 24.72 28.20 5.23
CA GLU A 283 23.66 29.15 4.90
C GLU A 283 22.27 28.65 5.34
N ARG A 284 21.92 27.41 4.99
CA ARG A 284 20.55 26.88 5.13
C ARG A 284 20.22 26.39 6.54
N LEU A 285 21.18 25.76 7.24
CA LEU A 285 20.90 25.16 8.56
C LEU A 285 21.56 25.89 9.73
N PHE A 286 22.49 26.80 9.46
CA PHE A 286 23.13 27.65 10.47
C PHE A 286 22.89 29.15 10.23
N GLY A 287 22.05 29.52 9.25
CA GLY A 287 21.67 30.92 9.01
C GLY A 287 22.85 31.83 8.64
N GLY A 288 23.89 31.28 8.01
CA GLY A 288 25.13 31.98 7.71
C GLY A 288 26.13 32.04 8.88
N GLU A 289 25.77 31.56 10.07
CA GLU A 289 26.63 31.58 11.26
C GLU A 289 27.67 30.44 11.25
N ARG A 290 28.70 30.58 10.40
CA ARG A 290 29.79 29.59 10.26
C ARG A 290 30.40 29.15 11.60
N LYS A 291 30.59 30.08 12.55
CA LYS A 291 31.20 29.79 13.85
C LYS A 291 30.43 28.71 14.61
N GLN A 292 29.09 28.69 14.54
CA GLN A 292 28.29 27.68 15.21
C GLN A 292 28.53 26.27 14.64
N LEU A 293 28.66 26.15 13.32
CA LEU A 293 29.02 24.90 12.67
C LEU A 293 30.42 24.46 13.10
N ASP A 294 31.36 25.40 13.12
CA ASP A 294 32.75 25.15 13.48
C ASP A 294 32.89 24.63 14.90
N ASP A 295 32.23 25.27 15.87
CA ASP A 295 32.27 24.87 17.28
C ASP A 295 31.69 23.46 17.48
N ARG A 296 30.59 23.11 16.77
CA ARG A 296 29.98 21.77 16.84
C ARG A 296 30.86 20.70 16.19
N ILE A 297 31.47 21.00 15.04
CA ILE A 297 32.44 20.10 14.40
C ILE A 297 33.63 19.87 15.33
N GLN A 298 34.22 20.93 15.89
CA GLN A 298 35.36 20.82 16.79
C GLN A 298 35.01 20.01 18.04
N ALA A 299 33.83 20.22 18.63
CA ALA A 299 33.37 19.43 19.76
C ALA A 299 33.28 17.93 19.42
N GLY A 300 32.73 17.59 18.25
CA GLY A 300 32.63 16.19 17.78
C GLY A 300 33.97 15.54 17.44
N LEU A 301 34.96 16.34 17.03
CA LEU A 301 36.30 15.86 16.70
C LEU A 301 37.21 15.66 17.93
N ARG A 302 36.83 16.13 19.13
CA ARG A 302 37.67 16.00 20.34
C ARG A 302 38.07 14.56 20.68
N ALA A 303 37.20 13.60 20.37
CA ALA A 303 37.45 12.18 20.62
C ALA A 303 38.20 11.48 19.47
N VAL A 304 38.47 12.17 18.36
CA VAL A 304 39.11 11.61 17.17
C VAL A 304 40.58 11.98 17.17
N ARG A 305 41.46 10.97 17.10
CA ARG A 305 42.91 11.20 16.99
C ARG A 305 43.25 11.78 15.61
N PRO A 306 43.86 12.97 15.53
CA PRO A 306 44.34 13.50 14.25
C PRO A 306 45.45 12.62 13.66
N LEU A 307 45.51 12.56 12.32
CA LEU A 307 46.60 11.91 11.60
C LEU A 307 47.88 12.75 11.66
N ARG A 308 47.74 14.06 11.38
CA ARG A 308 48.83 15.03 11.39
C ARG A 308 48.29 16.45 11.39
N THR A 309 49.18 17.41 11.64
CA THR A 309 48.90 18.85 11.48
C THR A 309 49.87 19.43 10.46
N GLU A 310 49.35 20.06 9.41
CA GLU A 310 50.15 20.77 8.40
C GLU A 310 50.85 21.99 9.01
N ARG A 311 52.05 22.30 8.51
CA ARG A 311 52.75 23.53 8.90
C ARG A 311 52.08 24.74 8.25
N VAL A 312 52.12 25.89 8.92
CA VAL A 312 51.54 27.15 8.43
C VAL A 312 52.07 27.53 7.05
N GLN A 313 53.37 27.36 6.83
CA GLN A 313 54.04 27.65 5.56
C GLN A 313 53.58 26.74 4.40
N ASP A 314 53.23 25.49 4.68
CA ASP A 314 52.83 24.51 3.66
C ASP A 314 51.34 24.63 3.33
N LYS A 315 50.52 25.02 4.32
CA LYS A 315 49.08 25.25 4.18
C LYS A 315 48.72 26.61 4.79
N PRO A 316 48.93 27.71 4.04
CA PRO A 316 48.68 29.06 4.54
C PRO A 316 47.18 29.33 4.77
N ARG A 317 46.29 28.65 4.03
CA ARG A 317 44.83 28.82 4.08
C ARG A 317 44.11 27.52 4.46
N GLY A 318 42.96 27.65 5.11
CA GLY A 318 42.15 26.54 5.62
C GLY A 318 42.70 25.91 6.91
N ARG A 319 42.00 24.89 7.39
CA ARG A 319 42.35 24.12 8.59
C ARG A 319 43.53 23.21 8.33
N ARG A 320 44.39 23.03 9.33
CA ARG A 320 45.67 22.32 9.20
C ARG A 320 45.68 20.94 9.84
N VAL A 321 44.78 20.68 10.78
CA VAL A 321 44.64 19.38 11.44
C VAL A 321 43.90 18.44 10.49
N ARG A 322 44.49 17.29 10.20
CA ARG A 322 43.92 16.26 9.31
C ARG A 322 43.43 15.08 10.12
N TYR A 323 42.27 14.58 9.76
CA TYR A 323 41.63 13.42 10.36
C TYR A 323 41.59 12.25 9.36
N PRO A 324 41.46 11.00 9.84
CA PRO A 324 41.28 9.86 8.94
C PRO A 324 40.07 10.02 8.02
N LEU A 325 40.15 9.54 6.78
CA LEU A 325 38.96 9.41 5.93
C LEU A 325 37.97 8.43 6.58
N GLY A 326 36.68 8.67 6.38
CA GLY A 326 35.59 8.01 7.08
C GLY A 326 35.26 8.59 8.46
N THR A 327 36.06 9.53 8.98
CA THR A 327 35.69 10.25 10.21
C THR A 327 34.32 10.90 10.01
N THR A 328 33.36 10.53 10.85
CA THR A 328 31.98 11.02 10.77
C THR A 328 31.61 11.73 12.06
N VAL A 329 31.21 13.01 11.95
CA VAL A 329 30.78 13.84 13.07
C VAL A 329 29.26 14.04 13.01
N PRO A 330 28.48 13.47 13.96
CA PRO A 330 27.04 13.70 14.03
C PRO A 330 26.73 15.06 14.65
N LEU A 331 26.22 15.99 13.85
CA LEU A 331 25.82 17.33 14.27
C LEU A 331 24.30 17.35 14.55
N THR A 332 23.89 17.87 15.71
CA THR A 332 22.46 18.08 15.98
C THR A 332 22.06 19.47 15.50
N VAL A 333 21.13 19.55 14.54
CA VAL A 333 20.66 20.82 13.95
C VAL A 333 19.19 20.70 13.58
N ALA A 334 18.36 21.68 13.93
CA ALA A 334 16.94 21.74 13.54
C ALA A 334 16.15 20.43 13.79
N GLY A 335 16.35 19.80 14.96
CA GLY A 335 15.63 18.57 15.34
C GLY A 335 16.05 17.29 14.59
N ARG A 336 17.08 17.34 13.73
CA ARG A 336 17.65 16.18 13.01
C ARG A 336 19.16 16.06 13.23
N ARG A 337 19.75 14.98 12.72
CA ARG A 337 21.21 14.80 12.63
C ARG A 337 21.70 15.17 11.24
N VAL A 338 22.85 15.84 11.20
CA VAL A 338 23.68 15.99 10.01
C VAL A 338 24.98 15.23 10.25
N PHE A 339 25.20 14.14 9.50
CA PHE A 339 26.41 13.34 9.53
C PHE A 339 27.45 13.97 8.60
N ALA A 340 28.38 14.73 9.19
CA ALA A 340 29.50 15.32 8.48
C ALA A 340 30.60 14.25 8.30
N VAL A 341 30.73 13.70 7.09
CA VAL A 341 31.66 12.59 6.79
C VAL A 341 32.85 13.04 5.96
N ALA A 342 34.07 12.84 6.46
CA ALA A 342 35.29 13.12 5.71
C ALA A 342 35.53 12.03 4.66
N TYR A 343 35.13 12.28 3.41
CA TYR A 343 35.27 11.31 2.31
C TYR A 343 36.37 11.64 1.32
N SER A 344 36.94 12.85 1.41
CA SER A 344 37.98 13.34 0.50
C SER A 344 39.10 14.03 1.27
N ARG A 345 40.27 14.15 0.65
CA ARG A 345 41.41 14.92 1.18
C ARG A 345 41.42 16.32 0.58
N LEU A 346 41.54 17.36 1.42
CA LEU A 346 41.83 18.71 0.93
C LEU A 346 43.34 18.87 0.76
N GLY A 347 43.82 19.01 -0.47
CA GLY A 347 45.23 19.27 -0.73
C GLY A 347 45.71 20.60 -0.13
N ASN A 348 47.03 20.77 -0.05
CA ASN A 348 47.62 22.05 0.37
C ASN A 348 47.42 23.14 -0.70
N ASP A 349 47.15 22.71 -1.95
CA ASP A 349 46.66 23.50 -3.08
C ASP A 349 45.16 23.85 -3.00
N LEU A 350 44.48 23.49 -1.91
CA LEU A 350 43.04 23.68 -1.68
C LEU A 350 42.14 22.90 -2.64
N VAL A 351 42.67 21.89 -3.33
CA VAL A 351 41.88 21.02 -4.20
C VAL A 351 41.47 19.75 -3.47
N ALA A 352 40.17 19.45 -3.44
CA ALA A 352 39.65 18.21 -2.88
C ALA A 352 39.95 17.02 -3.81
N ARG A 353 40.39 15.89 -3.23
CA ARG A 353 40.73 14.66 -3.96
C ARG A 353 40.18 13.45 -3.22
N SER A 354 39.55 12.54 -3.94
CA SER A 354 39.06 11.26 -3.43
C SER A 354 39.12 10.23 -4.55
N GLY A 355 39.36 8.96 -4.21
CA GLY A 355 39.17 7.84 -5.11
C GLY A 355 37.96 6.98 -4.76
N PRO A 356 37.66 5.94 -5.57
CA PRO A 356 36.62 4.94 -5.29
C PRO A 356 36.81 4.23 -3.94
N ALA A 357 38.05 3.83 -3.62
CA ALA A 357 38.37 3.13 -2.38
C ALA A 357 38.16 4.01 -1.14
N ASP A 358 38.54 5.29 -1.24
CA ASP A 358 38.35 6.28 -0.17
C ASP A 358 36.86 6.50 0.11
N LEU A 359 36.05 6.66 -0.95
CA LEU A 359 34.60 6.80 -0.81
C LEU A 359 33.99 5.55 -0.17
N ARG A 360 34.35 4.35 -0.66
CA ARG A 360 33.84 3.10 -0.11
C ARG A 360 34.15 2.96 1.38
N ALA A 361 35.41 3.16 1.78
CA ALA A 361 35.82 3.10 3.19
C ALA A 361 35.10 4.15 4.06
N SER A 362 34.82 5.32 3.49
CA SER A 362 34.09 6.38 4.19
C SER A 362 32.61 6.05 4.38
N LEU A 363 31.98 5.37 3.42
CA LEU A 363 30.61 4.88 3.56
C LEU A 363 30.52 3.73 4.58
N ASP A 364 31.48 2.80 4.55
CA ASP A 364 31.52 1.67 5.48
C ASP A 364 31.65 2.11 6.96
N THR A 365 32.24 3.28 7.21
CA THR A 365 32.35 3.89 8.55
C THR A 365 31.21 4.86 8.89
N LEU A 366 30.54 5.43 7.88
CA LEU A 366 29.37 6.28 8.03
C LEU A 366 28.17 5.51 8.59
N TRP A 367 27.88 4.32 8.05
CA TRP A 367 26.65 3.59 8.41
C TRP A 367 26.57 3.18 9.89
N PRO A 368 27.65 2.70 10.54
CA PRO A 368 27.67 2.51 11.98
C PRO A 368 27.37 3.79 12.79
N ALA A 369 27.82 4.96 12.32
CA ALA A 369 27.49 6.23 12.96
C ALA A 369 26.01 6.59 12.77
N VAL A 370 25.43 6.30 11.60
CA VAL A 370 24.00 6.46 11.34
C VAL A 370 23.17 5.57 12.25
N ALA A 371 23.50 4.28 12.36
CA ALA A 371 22.82 3.34 13.26
C ALA A 371 22.88 3.83 14.72
N ARG A 372 24.05 4.30 15.17
CA ARG A 372 24.25 4.72 16.56
C ARG A 372 23.58 6.04 16.93
N TYR A 373 23.61 7.03 16.04
CA TYR A 373 23.20 8.40 16.37
C TYR A 373 21.96 8.89 15.62
N GLY A 374 21.50 8.13 14.61
CA GLY A 374 20.43 8.53 13.69
C GLY A 374 19.02 8.42 14.25
N MET A 375 18.84 7.87 15.46
CA MET A 375 17.54 7.74 16.12
C MET A 375 16.50 7.00 15.27
N TYR A 376 16.95 6.07 14.43
CA TYR A 376 16.11 5.32 13.49
C TYR A 376 15.18 6.21 12.63
N ARG A 377 15.65 7.39 12.23
CA ARG A 377 14.98 8.27 11.25
C ARG A 377 15.49 7.98 9.83
N PRO A 378 14.72 8.28 8.78
CA PRO A 378 15.21 8.28 7.40
C PRO A 378 16.54 9.02 7.27
N VAL A 379 17.43 8.53 6.42
CA VAL A 379 18.72 9.19 6.14
C VAL A 379 18.81 9.58 4.67
N ALA A 380 19.00 10.87 4.41
CA ALA A 380 19.16 11.43 3.08
C ALA A 380 20.63 11.72 2.77
N ILE A 381 21.10 11.25 1.62
CA ILE A 381 22.48 11.42 1.13
C ILE A 381 22.45 11.92 -0.32
N PRO A 382 23.26 12.93 -0.69
CA PRO A 382 23.41 13.33 -2.08
C PRO A 382 24.31 12.32 -2.83
N LEU A 383 24.49 12.48 -4.14
CA LEU A 383 25.54 11.76 -4.86
C LEU A 383 26.94 12.28 -4.50
N ILE A 384 27.44 11.89 -3.32
CA ILE A 384 28.76 12.29 -2.84
C ILE A 384 29.82 11.83 -3.85
N GLY A 385 30.70 12.76 -4.24
CA GLY A 385 31.75 12.50 -5.24
C GLY A 385 31.44 12.98 -6.66
N SER A 386 30.18 13.30 -7.00
CA SER A 386 29.79 13.75 -8.36
C SER A 386 30.22 15.18 -8.71
N GLY A 387 30.59 15.99 -7.70
CA GLY A 387 30.91 17.41 -7.82
C GLY A 387 32.38 17.76 -7.52
N LEU A 388 32.61 18.68 -6.60
CA LEU A 388 33.91 19.34 -6.36
C LEU A 388 35.04 18.42 -5.89
N ALA A 389 34.75 17.23 -5.36
CA ALA A 389 35.76 16.24 -4.97
C ALA A 389 36.32 15.42 -6.14
N ARG A 390 35.73 15.55 -7.35
CA ARG A 390 36.22 15.04 -8.63
C ARG A 390 36.64 13.56 -8.59
N ILE A 391 35.77 12.68 -8.11
CA ILE A 391 35.97 11.23 -8.35
C ILE A 391 35.65 11.00 -9.82
N VAL A 392 36.68 10.98 -10.67
CA VAL A 392 36.54 10.95 -12.14
C VAL A 392 36.41 9.51 -12.66
N GLU A 393 36.83 8.54 -11.85
CA GLU A 393 36.85 7.11 -12.18
C GLU A 393 35.46 6.47 -12.13
N LEU A 394 34.50 7.13 -11.48
CA LEU A 394 33.12 6.67 -11.33
C LEU A 394 32.16 7.65 -12.01
N ASP A 395 31.28 7.12 -12.86
CA ASP A 395 30.11 7.87 -13.29
C ASP A 395 29.08 7.98 -12.16
N ARG A 396 28.03 8.79 -12.39
CA ARG A 396 27.01 9.05 -11.35
C ARG A 396 26.24 7.78 -11.00
N THR A 397 26.04 6.89 -11.98
CA THR A 397 25.42 5.58 -11.78
C THR A 397 26.25 4.70 -10.84
N ARG A 398 27.58 4.64 -11.00
CA ARG A 398 28.47 3.87 -10.12
C ARG A 398 28.57 4.47 -8.73
N LEU A 399 28.54 5.80 -8.59
CA LEU A 399 28.45 6.46 -7.28
C LEU A 399 27.15 6.08 -6.55
N LEU A 400 26.02 6.16 -7.27
CA LEU A 400 24.71 5.73 -6.79
C LEU A 400 24.74 4.27 -6.30
N LEU A 401 25.24 3.36 -7.14
CA LEU A 401 25.33 1.94 -6.80
C LEU A 401 26.25 1.70 -5.59
N MET A 402 27.39 2.38 -5.49
CA MET A 402 28.31 2.23 -4.35
C MET A 402 27.67 2.65 -3.02
N ILE A 403 26.93 3.77 -3.01
CA ILE A 403 26.17 4.22 -1.83
C ILE A 403 25.14 3.16 -1.43
N VAL A 404 24.33 2.70 -2.40
CA VAL A 404 23.31 1.68 -2.19
C VAL A 404 23.91 0.36 -1.68
N GLU A 405 24.98 -0.12 -2.31
CA GLU A 405 25.64 -1.38 -1.98
C GLU A 405 26.23 -1.37 -0.58
N SER A 406 26.95 -0.30 -0.20
CA SER A 406 27.54 -0.18 1.13
C SER A 406 26.48 -0.13 2.22
N PHE A 407 25.38 0.60 2.00
CA PHE A 407 24.27 0.65 2.95
C PHE A 407 23.56 -0.70 3.06
N ALA A 408 23.30 -1.38 1.94
CA ALA A 408 22.71 -2.73 1.91
C ALA A 408 23.56 -3.75 2.68
N GLU A 409 24.88 -3.67 2.51
CA GLU A 409 25.80 -4.56 3.21
C GLU A 409 25.81 -4.32 4.72
N HIS A 410 25.67 -3.06 5.15
CA HIS A 410 25.56 -2.72 6.56
C HIS A 410 24.21 -3.16 7.15
N CYS A 411 23.09 -2.86 6.49
CA CYS A 411 21.74 -3.23 6.96
C CYS A 411 21.53 -4.75 7.08
N ARG A 412 22.21 -5.57 6.26
CA ARG A 412 22.21 -7.03 6.45
C ARG A 412 22.76 -7.48 7.81
N ARG A 413 23.65 -6.69 8.42
CA ARG A 413 24.25 -6.96 9.73
C ARG A 413 23.52 -6.22 10.85
N ASP A 414 23.03 -5.02 10.57
CA ASP A 414 22.28 -4.18 11.51
C ASP A 414 21.02 -3.58 10.84
N PRO A 415 19.89 -4.32 10.85
CA PRO A 415 18.63 -3.85 10.25
C PRO A 415 18.08 -2.57 10.89
N ALA A 416 18.52 -2.23 12.11
CA ALA A 416 18.07 -1.05 12.84
C ALA A 416 18.86 0.23 12.47
N THR A 417 19.57 0.23 11.35
CA THR A 417 20.37 1.38 10.91
C THR A 417 19.50 2.60 10.58
N ALA A 418 18.52 2.44 9.69
CA ALA A 418 17.54 3.47 9.34
C ALA A 418 16.32 2.81 8.65
N PRO A 419 15.10 3.36 8.82
CA PRO A 419 13.91 2.85 8.16
C PRO A 419 13.88 3.17 6.66
N GLU A 420 14.66 4.17 6.20
CA GLU A 420 14.71 4.59 4.80
C GLU A 420 16.10 5.18 4.48
N LEU A 421 16.72 4.72 3.38
CA LEU A 421 17.82 5.43 2.70
C LEU A 421 17.24 6.23 1.54
N ARG A 422 17.43 7.54 1.59
CA ARG A 422 17.00 8.47 0.54
C ARG A 422 18.20 9.02 -0.22
N ILE A 423 18.29 8.75 -1.51
CA ILE A 423 19.33 9.31 -2.37
C ILE A 423 18.76 10.51 -3.10
N VAL A 424 19.32 11.69 -2.82
CA VAL A 424 18.85 12.95 -3.38
C VAL A 424 19.73 13.34 -4.57
N ILE A 425 19.15 13.32 -5.76
CA ILE A 425 19.83 13.61 -7.02
C ILE A 425 19.39 15.00 -7.49
N ARG A 426 20.37 15.91 -7.67
CA ARG A 426 20.11 17.22 -8.28
C ARG A 426 19.73 17.05 -9.75
N PRO A 427 18.87 17.91 -10.33
CA PRO A 427 18.45 17.79 -11.73
C PRO A 427 19.60 17.62 -12.73
N ALA A 428 20.70 18.37 -12.56
CA ALA A 428 21.87 18.29 -13.44
C ALA A 428 22.63 16.95 -13.35
N ASP A 429 22.58 16.25 -12.21
CA ASP A 429 23.17 14.93 -12.07
C ASP A 429 22.23 13.82 -12.56
N LEU A 430 20.91 14.04 -12.49
CA LEU A 430 19.90 13.07 -12.89
C LEU A 430 19.98 12.72 -14.38
N GLU A 431 20.19 13.71 -15.24
CA GLU A 431 20.35 13.51 -16.69
C GLU A 431 21.54 12.58 -17.03
N ARG A 432 22.49 12.44 -16.11
CA ARG A 432 23.73 11.65 -16.27
C ARG A 432 23.73 10.38 -15.42
N THR A 433 22.58 10.01 -14.84
CA THR A 433 22.45 8.86 -13.94
C THR A 433 21.45 7.86 -14.51
N ASP A 434 21.90 6.64 -14.78
CA ASP A 434 21.04 5.56 -15.25
C ASP A 434 20.38 4.84 -14.05
N LEU A 435 19.12 5.20 -13.77
CA LEU A 435 18.35 4.56 -12.71
C LEU A 435 17.87 3.14 -13.06
N SER A 436 17.91 2.74 -14.33
CA SER A 436 17.54 1.37 -14.74
C SER A 436 18.55 0.34 -14.24
N ALA A 437 19.84 0.72 -14.20
CA ALA A 437 20.92 -0.09 -13.61
C ALA A 437 20.67 -0.37 -12.12
N LEU A 438 20.22 0.63 -11.36
CA LEU A 438 19.82 0.45 -9.96
C LEU A 438 18.63 -0.51 -9.83
N GLY A 439 17.61 -0.36 -10.68
CA GLY A 439 16.47 -1.28 -10.71
C GLY A 439 16.89 -2.74 -10.97
N THR A 440 17.87 -2.96 -11.86
CA THR A 440 18.44 -4.28 -12.13
C THR A 440 19.20 -4.84 -10.93
N TYR A 441 20.08 -4.04 -10.32
CA TYR A 441 20.80 -4.42 -9.10
C TYR A 441 19.86 -4.86 -7.98
N LEU A 442 18.80 -4.08 -7.71
CA LEU A 442 17.86 -4.39 -6.63
C LEU A 442 17.06 -5.68 -6.88
N ARG A 443 16.79 -6.02 -8.15
CA ARG A 443 16.15 -7.30 -8.49
C ARG A 443 17.09 -8.48 -8.31
N THR A 444 18.35 -8.36 -8.70
CA THR A 444 19.33 -9.46 -8.61
C THR A 444 19.85 -9.66 -7.19
N ALA A 445 20.08 -8.58 -6.44
CA ALA A 445 20.53 -8.61 -5.05
C ALA A 445 19.49 -9.20 -4.08
N ARG A 446 18.22 -9.33 -4.49
CA ARG A 446 17.14 -9.98 -3.72
C ARG A 446 17.19 -11.52 -3.71
N LEU A 447 18.15 -12.17 -4.40
CA LEU A 447 18.29 -13.63 -4.39
C LEU A 447 19.65 -14.03 -3.80
N PRO A 448 19.66 -14.42 -2.51
CA PRO A 448 19.77 -15.85 -2.22
C PRO A 448 18.80 -16.26 -1.10
N GLY A 449 17.82 -17.13 -1.43
CA GLY A 449 17.04 -17.83 -0.40
C GLY A 449 15.53 -18.00 -0.59
N SER A 450 14.92 -17.68 -1.74
CA SER A 450 13.51 -18.05 -1.97
C SER A 450 13.36 -19.53 -2.33
N ARG A 451 13.68 -20.43 -1.39
CA ARG A 451 12.98 -21.71 -1.32
C ARG A 451 11.67 -21.46 -0.60
N THR A 452 10.65 -21.04 -1.33
CA THR A 452 9.27 -21.35 -0.92
C THR A 452 9.14 -22.87 -0.98
N GLY A 453 9.29 -23.52 0.17
CA GLY A 453 8.93 -24.93 0.31
C GLY A 453 7.45 -25.09 -0.06
N PRO A 454 7.06 -26.16 -0.78
CA PRO A 454 5.65 -26.44 -0.96
C PRO A 454 5.08 -26.83 0.41
N GLY A 455 4.03 -26.12 0.84
CA GLY A 455 3.29 -26.44 2.06
C GLY A 455 2.66 -27.84 1.98
N PRO A 456 2.26 -28.42 3.13
CA PRO A 456 1.79 -29.79 3.20
C PRO A 456 0.37 -29.88 2.62
N GLY A 457 0.23 -30.64 1.54
CA GLY A 457 -1.05 -31.00 0.93
C GLY A 457 -1.13 -32.53 0.82
N ASN A 458 -2.03 -33.09 1.64
CA ASN A 458 -2.42 -34.50 1.67
C ASN A 458 -2.91 -35.03 0.32
N GLY A 459 -2.52 -36.28 -0.01
CA GLY A 459 -3.32 -37.34 -0.65
C GLY A 459 -3.81 -37.11 -2.09
N THR A 460 -3.94 -38.09 -2.98
CA THR A 460 -3.89 -39.56 -2.90
C THR A 460 -3.92 -40.08 -4.35
N SER A 461 -3.31 -41.25 -4.57
CA SER A 461 -3.78 -42.33 -5.46
C SER A 461 -3.12 -42.56 -6.84
N ALA A 462 -3.06 -43.88 -7.13
CA ALA A 462 -2.74 -44.62 -8.35
C ALA A 462 -1.23 -44.88 -8.58
N ASP A 463 -0.65 -45.98 -8.08
CA ASP A 463 -0.84 -47.42 -8.39
C ASP A 463 -0.04 -47.89 -9.63
N VAL A 464 0.33 -49.16 -9.58
CA VAL A 464 0.95 -50.02 -10.61
C VAL A 464 2.49 -50.07 -10.68
N GLY A 465 3.04 -51.05 -9.93
CA GLY A 465 3.49 -52.31 -10.54
C GLY A 465 4.90 -52.42 -11.11
N ALA A 466 5.63 -53.41 -10.59
CA ALA A 466 6.61 -54.27 -11.30
C ALA A 466 7.84 -53.58 -11.93
N SER A 467 9.02 -54.15 -12.05
CA SER A 467 9.68 -55.40 -11.68
C SER A 467 11.12 -55.23 -12.20
N THR A 468 12.08 -55.93 -11.59
CA THR A 468 13.28 -56.53 -12.23
C THR A 468 14.21 -55.66 -13.08
N GLY A 469 15.52 -55.78 -12.84
CA GLY A 469 16.49 -55.56 -13.91
C GLY A 469 17.82 -55.01 -13.45
N SER A 470 18.66 -55.92 -12.98
CA SER A 470 20.12 -55.87 -13.03
C SER A 470 20.69 -55.40 -14.37
N GLU A 471 21.79 -54.64 -14.32
CA GLU A 471 23.05 -54.79 -15.09
C GLU A 471 23.89 -53.52 -14.87
N ASP A 472 25.04 -53.60 -14.19
CA ASP A 472 26.36 -53.97 -14.75
C ASP A 472 26.86 -52.87 -15.71
N THR A 473 27.89 -52.09 -15.40
CA THR A 473 29.29 -52.51 -15.47
C THR A 473 30.20 -51.32 -15.12
N GLY A 474 31.37 -51.61 -14.52
CA GLY A 474 32.62 -51.26 -15.20
C GLY A 474 33.35 -49.96 -14.85
N ALA A 475 34.39 -50.13 -14.03
CA ALA A 475 35.77 -49.65 -14.21
C ALA A 475 36.14 -48.19 -13.88
N GLY A 476 37.18 -48.06 -13.05
CA GLY A 476 37.93 -46.82 -12.85
C GLY A 476 38.83 -46.84 -11.62
N ASP A 477 39.75 -47.79 -11.56
CA ASP A 477 40.81 -47.93 -10.54
C ASP A 477 41.88 -46.83 -10.68
N SER A 478 42.48 -46.43 -9.54
CA SER A 478 43.86 -45.97 -9.34
C SER A 478 44.00 -44.76 -8.41
N GLY A 479 44.89 -44.87 -7.41
CA GLY A 479 45.36 -43.71 -6.64
C GLY A 479 45.85 -44.01 -5.24
N GLY A 480 46.85 -44.89 -5.10
CA GLY A 480 47.36 -45.36 -3.81
C GLY A 480 48.06 -44.29 -2.97
N ALA A 481 47.89 -44.44 -1.66
CA ALA A 481 48.59 -43.74 -0.61
C ALA A 481 50.07 -44.20 -0.50
N TYR A 482 50.97 -43.24 -0.27
CA TYR A 482 52.31 -43.50 0.23
C TYR A 482 52.52 -42.70 1.52
N GLY A 483 52.84 -43.43 2.59
CA GLY A 483 53.49 -42.90 3.78
C GLY A 483 54.67 -43.80 4.13
N ARG A 484 55.86 -43.21 4.27
CA ARG A 484 56.90 -43.54 5.27
C ARG A 484 58.17 -42.72 5.01
N ARG A 485 58.58 -42.05 6.08
CA ARG A 485 59.92 -41.54 6.45
C ARG A 485 60.54 -40.42 5.63
#